data_AF-A0A927MNQ8-F1
#
_entry.id   AF-A0A927MNQ8-F1
#
_cell.length_a   1.000
_cell.length_b   1.000
_cell.length_c   1.000
_cell.angle_alpha   90.00
_cell.angle_beta   90.00
_cell.angle_gamma   90.00
#
_symmetry.space_group_name_H-M   'P 1'
#
loop_
_entity.id
_entity.type
_entity.pdbx_description
1 polymer ?
#
loop_
_entity_poly.entity_id
_entity_poly.type
_entity_poly.pdbx_seq_one_letter_code
_entity_poly.pdbx_strand_id
1 'polypeptide(L)'
;MHATVVLVPLAAAGSGVIAISPAIRRRYWWLVVAATGAAVISVPLATETGDGLRARLEPSTKIARHADLGGELVFFVVPLLVAVTALALLDLYQRPSRRSDGGIMTTEGAATGTARWIRPVSLILAVATLVLAVGSAVQVIRVGDAGARAAWGDERYVTPTGGD
;
A
#
# COMPACT_ATOMS: atom_id res chain seq x y z
N MET A 1 13.30 6.80 -7.63
CA MET A 1 13.42 7.22 -6.20
C MET A 1 12.23 8.03 -5.71
N HIS A 2 12.01 9.26 -6.19
CA HIS A 2 10.91 10.11 -5.69
C HIS A 2 9.51 9.51 -5.90
N ALA A 3 9.30 8.77 -7.00
CA ALA A 3 8.03 8.11 -7.28
C ALA A 3 7.58 7.19 -6.14
N THR A 4 8.47 6.34 -5.60
CA THR A 4 8.15 5.41 -4.51
C THR A 4 7.74 6.13 -3.22
N VAL A 5 8.43 7.23 -2.90
CA VAL A 5 8.16 8.06 -1.71
C VAL A 5 6.78 8.70 -1.75
N VAL A 6 6.24 8.97 -2.94
CA VAL A 6 4.89 9.55 -3.10
C VAL A 6 3.84 8.46 -3.32
N LEU A 7 4.13 7.50 -4.19
CA LEU A 7 3.18 6.47 -4.62
C LEU A 7 2.81 5.51 -3.50
N VAL A 8 3.76 5.07 -2.67
CA VAL A 8 3.45 4.11 -1.61
C VAL A 8 2.55 4.73 -0.53
N PRO A 9 2.83 5.93 0.01
CA PRO A 9 1.91 6.60 0.92
C PRO A 9 0.56 6.92 0.29
N LEU A 10 0.54 7.35 -0.98
CA LEU A 10 -0.70 7.62 -1.71
C LEU A 10 -1.54 6.34 -1.88
N ALA A 11 -0.91 5.22 -2.23
CA ALA A 11 -1.56 3.93 -2.37
C ALA A 11 -2.10 3.43 -1.03
N ALA A 12 -1.33 3.56 0.06
CA ALA A 12 -1.77 3.21 1.40
C ALA A 12 -2.97 4.05 1.86
N ALA A 13 -2.90 5.38 1.71
CA ALA A 13 -3.99 6.28 2.06
C ALA A 13 -5.24 6.01 1.21
N GLY A 14 -5.09 5.91 -0.11
CA GLY A 14 -6.18 5.60 -1.03
C GLY A 14 -6.85 4.26 -0.70
N SER A 15 -6.05 3.22 -0.44
CA SER A 15 -6.53 1.89 -0.06
C SER A 15 -7.29 1.92 1.27
N GLY A 16 -6.79 2.64 2.27
CA GLY A 16 -7.49 2.83 3.54
C GLY A 16 -8.83 3.55 3.37
N VAL A 17 -8.86 4.63 2.59
CA VAL A 17 -10.08 5.38 2.29
C VAL A 17 -11.13 4.50 1.60
N ILE A 18 -10.74 3.73 0.58
CA ILE A 18 -11.70 2.86 -0.11
C ILE A 18 -12.09 1.65 0.74
N ALA A 19 -11.25 1.18 1.66
CA ALA A 19 -11.58 0.11 2.60
C ALA A 19 -12.72 0.54 3.55
N ILE A 20 -12.72 1.80 3.99
CA ILE A 20 -13.70 2.35 4.93
C ILE A 20 -14.95 2.90 4.22
N SER A 21 -14.81 3.45 3.00
CA SER A 21 -15.91 4.12 2.28
C SER A 21 -16.33 3.39 1.01
N PRO A 22 -17.47 2.66 1.04
CA PRO A 22 -18.05 2.05 -0.17
C PRO A 22 -18.42 3.08 -1.24
N ALA A 23 -18.83 4.29 -0.84
CA ALA A 23 -19.19 5.35 -1.78
C ALA A 23 -18.00 5.80 -2.64
N ILE A 24 -16.84 6.00 -2.01
CA ILE A 24 -15.61 6.39 -2.72
C ILE A 24 -15.10 5.22 -3.56
N ARG A 25 -15.09 4.00 -3.00
CA ARG A 25 -14.70 2.77 -3.70
C ARG A 25 -15.45 2.65 -5.04
N ARG A 26 -16.75 2.89 -5.05
CA ARG A 26 -17.56 2.74 -6.27
C ARG A 26 -17.10 3.62 -7.43
N ARG A 27 -16.59 4.83 -7.14
CA ARG A 27 -16.20 5.83 -8.14
C ARG A 27 -14.70 5.80 -8.47
N TYR A 28 -13.85 5.56 -7.48
CA TYR A 28 -12.40 5.78 -7.58
C TYR A 28 -11.56 4.51 -7.42
N TRP A 29 -12.16 3.32 -7.38
CA TRP A 29 -11.41 2.05 -7.22
C TRP A 29 -10.26 1.90 -8.22
N TRP A 30 -10.48 2.27 -9.49
CA TRP A 30 -9.48 2.09 -10.55
C TRP A 30 -8.26 2.98 -10.34
N LEU A 31 -8.44 4.20 -9.82
CA LEU A 31 -7.33 5.10 -9.47
C LEU A 31 -6.50 4.51 -8.33
N VAL A 32 -7.15 3.97 -7.30
CA VAL A 32 -6.44 3.38 -6.16
C VAL A 32 -5.70 2.11 -6.56
N VAL A 33 -6.33 1.23 -7.35
CA VAL A 33 -5.67 0.03 -7.88
C VAL A 33 -4.50 0.40 -8.79
N ALA A 34 -4.67 1.38 -9.69
CA ALA A 34 -3.60 1.85 -10.56
C ALA A 34 -2.45 2.47 -9.77
N ALA A 35 -2.73 3.33 -8.78
CA ALA A 35 -1.72 3.92 -7.91
C ALA A 35 -0.97 2.85 -7.10
N THR A 36 -1.69 1.85 -6.59
CA THR A 36 -1.08 0.72 -5.85
C THR A 36 -0.23 -0.16 -6.77
N GLY A 37 -0.67 -0.40 -8.01
CA GLY A 37 0.12 -1.09 -9.02
C GLY A 37 1.39 -0.33 -9.39
N ALA A 38 1.28 0.98 -9.60
CA ALA A 38 2.43 1.84 -9.84
C ALA A 38 3.40 1.85 -8.66
N ALA A 39 2.89 1.82 -7.42
CA ALA A 39 3.71 1.68 -6.21
C ALA A 39 4.47 0.35 -6.19
N VAL A 40 3.80 -0.78 -6.47
CA VAL A 40 4.42 -2.10 -6.54
C VAL A 40 5.54 -2.15 -7.58
N ILE A 41 5.36 -1.54 -8.75
CA ILE A 41 6.38 -1.49 -9.80
C ILE A 41 7.53 -0.56 -9.40
N SER A 42 7.24 0.54 -8.73
CA SER A 42 8.25 1.55 -8.37
C SER A 42 9.19 1.08 -7.26
N VAL A 43 8.76 0.17 -6.38
CA VAL A 43 9.60 -0.38 -5.30
C VAL A 43 10.85 -1.10 -5.82
N PRO A 44 10.76 -2.18 -6.65
CA PRO A 44 11.94 -2.89 -7.11
C PRO A 44 12.86 -2.00 -7.95
N LEU A 45 12.30 -1.11 -8.78
CA LEU A 45 13.10 -0.13 -9.53
C LEU A 45 13.91 0.78 -8.61
N ALA A 46 13.33 1.20 -7.48
CA ALA A 46 14.04 1.99 -6.48
C ALA A 46 15.10 1.15 -5.74
N THR A 47 14.82 -0.13 -5.47
CA THR A 47 15.79 -1.05 -4.84
C THR A 47 17.00 -1.28 -5.74
N GLU A 48 16.79 -1.63 -7.01
CA GLU A 48 17.87 -1.89 -7.98
C GLU A 48 18.76 -0.65 -8.20
N THR A 49 18.13 0.53 -8.32
CA THR A 49 18.88 1.79 -8.45
C THR A 49 19.63 2.16 -7.17
N GLY A 50 19.08 1.84 -6.00
CA GLY A 50 19.73 2.02 -4.71
C GLY A 50 20.93 1.09 -4.53
N ASP A 51 20.79 -0.17 -4.93
CA ASP A 51 21.85 -1.17 -4.87
C ASP A 51 23.03 -0.82 -5.79
N GLY A 52 22.74 -0.34 -6.99
CA GLY A 52 23.77 0.15 -7.91
C GLY A 52 24.58 1.33 -7.36
N LEU A 53 23.94 2.20 -6.56
CA LEU A 53 24.63 3.28 -5.84
C LEU A 53 25.41 2.73 -4.64
N ARG A 54 24.80 1.85 -3.83
CA ARG A 54 25.41 1.23 -2.65
C ARG A 54 26.73 0.53 -2.98
N ALA A 55 26.82 -0.12 -4.14
CA ALA A 55 28.04 -0.78 -4.60
C ALA A 55 29.23 0.17 -4.84
N ARG A 56 29.00 1.49 -4.91
CA ARG A 56 30.02 2.53 -5.12
C ARG A 56 30.36 3.31 -3.85
N LEU A 57 29.67 3.03 -2.75
CA LEU A 57 29.87 3.69 -1.47
C LEU A 57 30.71 2.82 -0.55
N GLU A 58 31.36 3.44 0.43
CA GLU A 58 32.02 2.70 1.49
C GLU A 58 31.00 1.86 2.28
N PRO A 59 31.34 0.61 2.67
CA PRO A 59 30.45 -0.24 3.44
C PRO A 59 30.02 0.44 4.76
N SER A 60 28.71 0.58 4.95
CA SER A 60 28.12 1.18 6.15
C SER A 60 26.92 0.38 6.63
N THR A 61 26.88 0.11 7.94
CA THR A 61 25.77 -0.60 8.59
C THR A 61 24.45 0.18 8.50
N LYS A 62 24.51 1.52 8.51
CA LYS A 62 23.33 2.39 8.37
C LYS A 62 22.75 2.33 6.96
N ILE A 63 23.60 2.35 5.94
CA ILE A 63 23.18 2.23 4.53
C ILE A 63 22.60 0.84 4.27
N ALA A 64 23.24 -0.23 4.77
CA ALA A 64 22.72 -1.59 4.67
C ALA A 64 21.34 -1.71 5.32
N ARG A 65 21.16 -1.16 6.53
CA ARG A 65 19.86 -1.19 7.22
C ARG A 65 18.75 -0.48 6.44
N HIS A 66 19.03 0.67 5.83
CA HIS A 66 18.07 1.36 4.97
C HIS A 66 17.71 0.51 3.73
N ALA A 67 18.71 -0.08 3.08
CA ALA A 67 18.51 -0.93 1.91
C ALA A 67 17.68 -2.18 2.22
N ASP A 68 17.96 -2.86 3.34
CA ASP A 68 17.24 -4.06 3.78
C ASP A 68 15.76 -3.75 4.04
N LEU A 69 15.48 -2.68 4.79
CA LEU A 69 14.10 -2.23 5.05
C LEU A 69 13.38 -1.82 3.77
N GLY A 70 14.11 -1.20 2.83
CA GLY A 70 13.59 -0.81 1.51
C GLY A 70 13.20 -2.04 0.68
N GLY A 71 14.04 -3.08 0.70
CA GLY A 71 13.76 -4.36 0.06
C GLY A 71 12.54 -5.07 0.65
N GLU A 72 12.34 -4.98 1.96
CA GLU A 72 11.17 -5.56 2.63
C GLU A 72 9.83 -4.91 2.23
N LEU A 73 9.85 -3.67 1.72
CA LEU A 73 8.63 -2.91 1.41
C LEU A 73 7.73 -3.64 0.40
N VAL A 74 8.32 -4.41 -0.51
CA VAL A 74 7.59 -5.19 -1.53
C VAL A 74 6.61 -6.19 -0.89
N PHE A 75 6.97 -6.76 0.26
CA PHE A 75 6.13 -7.72 0.98
C PHE A 75 4.89 -7.09 1.63
N PHE A 76 4.84 -5.76 1.73
CA PHE A 76 3.65 -5.05 2.19
C PHE A 76 2.81 -4.55 1.01
N VAL A 77 3.44 -3.95 -0.01
CA VAL A 77 2.70 -3.33 -1.11
C VAL A 77 2.09 -4.33 -2.08
N VAL A 78 2.71 -5.51 -2.27
CA VAL A 78 2.15 -6.55 -3.16
C VAL A 78 0.86 -7.15 -2.57
N PRO A 79 0.83 -7.62 -1.30
CA PRO A 79 -0.44 -8.05 -0.70
C PRO A 79 -1.48 -6.94 -0.64
N LEU A 80 -1.06 -5.68 -0.42
CA LEU A 80 -1.98 -4.54 -0.46
C LEU A 80 -2.67 -4.42 -1.83
N LEU A 81 -1.92 -4.54 -2.93
CA LEU A 81 -2.48 -4.55 -4.29
C LEU A 81 -3.49 -5.68 -4.48
N VAL A 82 -3.16 -6.88 -4.00
CA VAL A 82 -4.07 -8.04 -4.10
C VAL A 82 -5.35 -7.78 -3.31
N ALA A 83 -5.23 -7.36 -2.05
CA ALA A 83 -6.37 -7.11 -1.17
C ALA A 83 -7.28 -6.01 -1.70
N VAL A 84 -6.71 -4.88 -2.13
CA VAL A 84 -7.49 -3.74 -2.64
C VAL A 84 -8.17 -4.07 -3.97
N THR A 85 -7.50 -4.84 -4.84
CA THR A 85 -8.08 -5.31 -6.10
C THR A 85 -9.21 -6.30 -5.84
N ALA A 86 -9.01 -7.29 -4.97
CA ALA A 86 -10.05 -8.25 -4.59
C ALA A 86 -11.27 -7.54 -3.99
N LEU A 87 -11.05 -6.55 -3.12
CA LEU A 87 -12.11 -5.74 -2.53
C LEU A 87 -12.88 -4.93 -3.59
N ALA A 88 -12.18 -4.37 -4.58
CA ALA A 88 -12.78 -3.64 -5.69
C ALA A 88 -13.59 -4.55 -6.62
N LEU A 89 -13.05 -5.72 -6.97
CA LEU A 89 -13.74 -6.73 -7.80
C LEU A 89 -14.99 -7.27 -7.11
N LEU A 90 -14.92 -7.52 -5.80
CA LEU A 90 -16.07 -7.97 -5.02
C LEU A 90 -17.17 -6.90 -4.93
N ASP A 91 -16.81 -5.62 -4.84
CA ASP A 91 -17.77 -4.50 -4.93
C ASP A 91 -18.41 -4.42 -6.33
N LEU A 92 -17.61 -4.58 -7.40
CA LEU A 92 -18.09 -4.60 -8.78
C LEU A 92 -19.06 -5.75 -9.05
N TYR A 93 -18.76 -6.95 -8.53
CA TYR A 93 -19.63 -8.14 -8.65
C TYR A 93 -20.96 -7.98 -7.91
N GLN A 94 -20.96 -7.27 -6.78
CA GLN A 94 -22.17 -7.00 -6.01
C GLN A 94 -23.08 -5.92 -6.62
N ARG A 95 -22.62 -5.18 -7.65
CA ARG A 95 -23.44 -4.14 -8.28
C ARG A 95 -24.66 -4.81 -8.88
N PRO A 96 -25.88 -4.52 -8.37
CA PRO A 96 -27.07 -4.98 -9.04
C PRO A 96 -27.00 -4.44 -10.46
N SER A 97 -27.16 -5.31 -11.45
CA SER A 97 -27.39 -4.90 -12.83
C SER A 97 -28.65 -4.04 -12.84
N ARG A 98 -28.50 -2.72 -12.64
CA ARG A 98 -29.55 -1.71 -12.85
C ARG A 98 -29.85 -1.56 -14.35
N ARG A 99 -30.05 -2.69 -15.05
CA ARG A 99 -30.40 -2.76 -16.47
C ARG A 99 -31.75 -3.44 -16.70
N SER A 100 -32.59 -3.51 -15.67
CA SER A 100 -33.96 -3.99 -15.85
C SER A 100 -34.89 -3.23 -14.90
N ASP A 101 -35.09 -1.94 -15.15
CA ASP A 101 -36.26 -1.21 -14.65
C ASP A 101 -36.76 -0.29 -15.76
N GLY A 102 -37.40 -0.95 -16.74
CA GLY A 102 -38.27 -0.36 -17.74
C GLY A 102 -39.54 -1.21 -17.93
N GLY A 103 -39.89 -2.08 -16.98
CA GLY A 103 -41.00 -3.01 -17.11
C GLY A 103 -41.69 -3.29 -15.77
N ILE A 104 -42.83 -2.62 -15.58
CA ILE A 104 -44.00 -3.00 -14.78
C ILE A 104 -43.72 -3.65 -13.40
N MET A 105 -43.97 -2.86 -12.35
CA MET A 105 -43.97 -3.26 -10.96
C MET A 105 -45.11 -4.26 -10.67
N THR A 106 -44.79 -5.53 -10.48
CA THR A 106 -45.60 -6.46 -9.68
C THR A 106 -44.92 -6.64 -8.33
N THR A 107 -45.68 -6.39 -7.27
CA THR A 107 -45.24 -6.41 -5.87
C THR A 107 -45.13 -7.86 -5.38
N GLU A 108 -44.25 -8.68 -5.96
CA GLU A 108 -43.99 -10.03 -5.48
C GLU A 108 -42.53 -10.44 -5.78
N GLY A 109 -41.71 -10.52 -4.72
CA GLY A 109 -40.61 -11.48 -4.71
C GLY A 109 -39.21 -11.06 -5.17
N ALA A 110 -38.84 -9.78 -5.24
CA ALA A 110 -37.44 -9.41 -5.48
C ALA A 110 -36.62 -9.38 -4.18
N ALA A 111 -36.55 -10.51 -3.48
CA ALA A 111 -35.46 -10.72 -2.51
C ALA A 111 -34.16 -10.85 -3.31
N THR A 112 -33.53 -9.72 -3.65
CA THR A 112 -32.17 -9.70 -4.22
C THR A 112 -31.20 -10.19 -3.15
N GLY A 113 -31.12 -11.50 -2.98
CA GLY A 113 -30.26 -12.17 -2.04
C GLY A 113 -28.82 -12.02 -2.47
N THR A 114 -28.16 -10.93 -2.08
CA THR A 114 -26.70 -10.89 -2.05
C THR A 114 -26.26 -12.13 -1.26
N ALA A 115 -25.51 -13.04 -1.90
CA ALA A 115 -25.17 -14.32 -1.29
C ALA A 115 -24.60 -14.09 0.12
N ARG A 116 -25.17 -14.75 1.14
CA ARG A 116 -24.94 -14.43 2.56
C ARG A 116 -23.45 -14.42 2.96
N TRP A 117 -22.62 -15.16 2.23
CA TRP A 117 -21.16 -15.25 2.40
C TRP A 117 -20.39 -13.99 1.97
N ILE A 118 -20.97 -13.12 1.14
CA ILE A 118 -20.30 -11.94 0.60
C ILE A 118 -20.04 -10.89 1.69
N ARG A 119 -20.97 -10.75 2.66
CA ARG A 119 -20.82 -9.81 3.78
C ARG A 119 -19.58 -10.09 4.64
N PRO A 120 -19.37 -11.30 5.18
CA PRO A 120 -18.17 -11.58 5.96
C PRO A 120 -16.90 -11.50 5.10
N VAL A 121 -16.92 -11.96 3.83
CA VAL A 121 -15.74 -11.84 2.96
C VAL A 121 -15.37 -10.38 2.69
N SER A 122 -16.34 -9.52 2.42
CA SER A 122 -16.10 -8.08 2.24
C SER A 122 -15.50 -7.43 3.49
N LEU A 123 -16.01 -7.80 4.67
CA LEU A 123 -15.45 -7.31 5.94
C LEU A 123 -14.00 -7.77 6.14
N ILE A 124 -13.71 -9.06 5.90
CA ILE A 124 -12.36 -9.63 6.01
C ILE A 124 -11.41 -8.91 5.05
N LEU A 125 -11.79 -8.72 3.78
CA LEU A 125 -10.97 -8.02 2.80
C LEU A 125 -10.77 -6.54 3.16
N ALA A 126 -11.78 -5.87 3.70
CA ALA A 126 -11.65 -4.48 4.15
C ALA A 126 -10.66 -4.36 5.33
N VAL A 127 -10.77 -5.26 6.32
CA VAL A 127 -9.85 -5.31 7.47
C VAL A 127 -8.43 -5.64 7.01
N ALA A 128 -8.27 -6.66 6.15
CA ALA A 128 -6.97 -7.03 5.59
C ALA A 128 -6.33 -5.87 4.82
N THR A 129 -7.10 -5.18 3.99
CA THR A 129 -6.65 -3.99 3.25
C THR A 129 -6.19 -2.89 4.21
N LEU A 130 -6.94 -2.65 5.30
CA LEU A 130 -6.59 -1.62 6.28
C LEU A 130 -5.29 -1.98 7.03
N VAL A 131 -5.15 -3.23 7.47
CA VAL A 131 -3.94 -3.72 8.15
C VAL A 131 -2.73 -3.59 7.22
N LEU A 132 -2.86 -3.98 5.96
CA LEU A 132 -1.80 -3.87 4.96
C LEU A 132 -1.45 -2.41 4.65
N ALA A 133 -2.44 -1.53 4.55
CA ALA A 133 -2.22 -0.10 4.34
C ALA A 133 -1.44 0.53 5.49
N VAL A 134 -1.80 0.21 6.74
CA VAL A 134 -1.07 0.65 7.94
C VAL A 134 0.35 0.06 7.93
N GLY A 135 0.49 -1.23 7.62
CA GLY A 135 1.79 -1.90 7.51
C GLY A 135 2.71 -1.23 6.48
N SER A 136 2.20 -0.92 5.29
CA SER A 136 2.93 -0.18 4.26
C SER A 136 3.35 1.21 4.74
N ALA A 137 2.45 1.96 5.40
CA ALA A 137 2.77 3.29 5.92
C ALA A 137 3.88 3.24 6.98
N VAL A 138 3.79 2.29 7.93
CA VAL A 138 4.81 2.07 8.96
C VAL A 138 6.15 1.69 8.32
N GLN A 139 6.15 0.79 7.32
CA GLN A 139 7.40 0.39 6.67
C GLN A 139 8.05 1.56 5.92
N VAL A 140 7.27 2.41 5.24
CA VAL A 140 7.81 3.63 4.60
C VAL A 140 8.44 4.57 5.63
N ILE A 141 7.81 4.76 6.79
CA ILE A 141 8.37 5.58 7.88
C ILE A 141 9.70 4.99 8.37
N ARG A 142 9.76 3.67 8.59
CA ARG A 142 10.99 2.97 9.01
C ARG A 142 12.12 3.12 8.00
N VAL A 143 11.80 2.96 6.71
CA VAL A 143 12.75 3.14 5.61
C VAL A 143 13.27 4.59 5.60
N GLY A 144 12.37 5.57 5.73
CA GLY A 144 12.71 6.99 5.76
C GLY A 144 13.60 7.38 6.94
N ASP A 145 13.26 6.91 8.14
CA ASP A 145 14.05 7.13 9.36
C ASP A 145 15.45 6.51 9.26
N ALA A 146 15.55 5.27 8.74
CA ALA A 146 16.85 4.65 8.47
C ALA A 146 17.66 5.43 7.42
N GLY A 147 17.01 5.95 6.37
CA GLY A 147 17.65 6.78 5.35
C GLY A 147 18.15 8.12 5.91
N ALA A 148 17.34 8.78 6.74
CA ALA A 148 17.72 10.02 7.40
C ALA A 148 18.93 9.81 8.32
N ARG A 149 18.98 8.71 9.09
CA ARG A 149 20.15 8.36 9.91
C ARG A 149 21.37 7.97 9.07
N ALA A 150 21.19 7.38 7.90
CA ALA A 150 22.31 7.07 7.02
C ALA A 150 22.92 8.33 6.39
N ALA A 151 22.09 9.30 6.01
CA ALA A 151 22.54 10.55 5.39
C ALA A 151 23.03 11.60 6.40
N TRP A 152 22.40 11.67 7.57
CA TRP A 152 22.58 12.76 8.55
C TRP A 152 22.85 12.30 9.97
N GLY A 153 22.92 10.99 10.22
CA GLY A 153 23.11 10.48 11.57
C GLY A 153 24.57 10.64 11.97
N ASP A 154 24.84 11.62 12.83
CA ASP A 154 26.16 11.87 13.43
C ASP A 154 26.77 10.57 13.96
N GLU A 155 27.85 10.11 13.34
CA GLU A 155 28.83 9.34 14.08
C GLU A 155 29.45 10.30 15.07
N ARG A 156 29.11 10.11 16.35
CA ARG A 156 29.67 10.77 17.53
C ARG A 156 30.93 11.56 17.19
N TYR A 157 30.85 12.88 17.24
CA TYR A 157 32.03 13.72 17.44
C TYR A 157 32.65 13.32 18.80
N VAL A 158 33.39 12.21 18.83
CA VAL A 158 34.28 11.91 19.94
C VAL A 158 35.46 12.82 19.71
N THR A 159 35.43 13.99 20.34
CA THR A 159 36.65 14.77 20.54
C THR A 159 37.67 13.82 21.16
N PRO A 160 38.85 13.63 20.54
CA PRO A 160 39.92 12.91 21.22
C PRO A 160 40.14 13.62 22.55
N THR A 161 39.83 12.95 23.66
CA THR A 161 40.37 13.38 24.95
C THR A 161 41.86 13.19 24.80
N GLY A 162 42.56 14.29 24.49
CA GLY A 162 44.01 14.34 24.46
C GLY A 162 44.51 13.71 25.74
N GLY A 163 45.44 12.77 25.57
CA GLY A 163 46.06 12.08 26.69
C GLY A 163 46.79 13.05 27.60
N ASP A 164 46.66 12.77 28.89
CA ASP A 164 47.66 13.08 29.90
C ASP A 164 48.26 11.74 30.36
#